data_AF-A0AA44ZGE0-F1
#
_entry.id   AF-A0AA44ZGE0-F1
#
_cell.length_a   1.000
_cell.length_b   1.000
_cell.length_c   1.000
_cell.angle_alpha   90.00
_cell.angle_beta   90.00
_cell.angle_gamma   90.00
#
_symmetry.space_group_name_H-M   'P 1'
#
loop_
_entity.id
_entity.type
_entity.pdbx_description
1 polymer ?
#
loop_
_entity_poly.entity_id
_entity_poly.type
_entity_poly.pdbx_seq_one_letter_code
_entity_poly.pdbx_strand_id
1 'polypeptide(L)' 'MSAEEFCRKQIAYWLNESRKASDNADLKAFEFAGREPADYREMLKRYAA' A
#
# COMPACT_ATOMS: atom_id res chain seq x y z
N MET A 1 -18.47 -0.25 1.94
CA MET A 1 -17.15 -0.24 1.29
C MET A 1 -16.93 -1.60 0.67
N SER A 2 -16.67 -1.68 -0.64
CA SER A 2 -16.40 -2.93 -1.35
C SER A 2 -14.97 -3.43 -1.06
N ALA A 3 -14.70 -4.70 -1.39
CA ALA A 3 -13.35 -5.25 -1.31
C ALA A 3 -12.37 -4.50 -2.22
N GLU A 4 -12.81 -4.05 -3.39
CA GLU A 4 -12.02 -3.20 -4.28
C GLU A 4 -11.69 -1.85 -3.64
N GLU A 5 -12.69 -1.15 -3.08
CA GLU A 5 -12.50 0.13 -2.40
C GLU A 5 -11.55 0.01 -1.20
N PHE A 6 -11.65 -1.09 -0.45
CA PHE A 6 -10.72 -1.39 0.64
C PHE A 6 -9.28 -1.55 0.13
N CYS A 7 -9.07 -2.37 -0.91
CA CYS A 7 -7.74 -2.59 -1.46
C CYS A 7 -7.13 -1.28 -2.00
N ARG A 8 -7.92 -0.45 -2.69
CA ARG A 8 -7.46 0.89 -3.15
C ARG A 8 -7.03 1.78 -1.99
N LYS A 9 -7.79 1.80 -0.88
CA LYS A 9 -7.43 2.57 0.31
C LYS A 9 -6.14 2.08 0.97
N GLN A 10 -5.95 0.76 1.08
CA GLN A 10 -4.73 0.19 1.65
C GLN A 10 -3.50 0.51 0.79
N ILE A 11 -3.61 0.39 -0.54
CA ILE A 11 -2.53 0.78 -1.46
C ILE A 11 -2.17 2.26 -1.26
N ALA A 12 -3.17 3.15 -1.23
CA ALA A 12 -2.93 4.59 -1.04
C ALA A 12 -2.29 4.90 0.32
N TYR A 13 -2.74 4.22 1.39
CA TYR A 13 -2.17 4.34 2.72
C TYR A 13 -0.68 3.98 2.74
N TRP A 14 -0.31 2.80 2.24
CA TRP A 14 1.08 2.33 2.26
C TRP A 14 2.00 3.16 1.37
N LEU A 15 1.51 3.65 0.22
CA LEU A 15 2.28 4.60 -0.60
C LEU A 15 2.53 5.93 0.13
N ASN A 16 1.58 6.39 0.93
CA ASN A 16 1.73 7.59 1.75
C ASN A 16 2.71 7.37 2.92
N GLU A 17 2.63 6.23 3.61
CA GLU A 17 3.58 5.88 4.66
C GLU A 17 5.00 5.69 4.13
N SER A 18 5.15 5.10 2.94
CA SER A 18 6.45 5.02 2.24
C SER A 18 7.02 6.41 1.95
N ARG A 19 6.19 7.35 1.47
CA ARG A 19 6.63 8.75 1.27
C ARG A 19 7.09 9.40 2.58
N LYS A 20 6.30 9.30 3.65
CA LYS A 20 6.67 9.87 4.96
C LYS A 20 7.96 9.26 5.51
N ALA A 21 8.16 7.96 5.34
CA ALA A 21 9.38 7.28 5.77
C ALA A 21 10.59 7.77 4.98
N SER A 22 10.44 8.00 3.67
CA SER A 22 11.47 8.64 2.83
C SER A 22 11.78 10.05 3.33
N ASP A 23 10.76 10.88 3.60
CA ASP A 23 10.95 12.26 4.07
C ASP A 23 11.67 12.30 5.44
N ASN A 24 11.46 11.30 6.28
CA ASN A 24 12.10 11.16 7.60
C ASN A 24 13.44 10.40 7.56
N ALA A 25 13.92 9.98 6.40
CA ALA A 25 15.09 9.11 6.23
C ALA A 25 15.02 7.80 7.05
N ASP A 26 13.81 7.28 7.30
CA ASP A 26 13.59 5.99 7.96
C ASP A 26 13.58 4.85 6.93
N LEU A 27 14.77 4.29 6.67
CA LEU A 27 14.94 3.22 5.70
C LEU A 27 14.09 1.98 6.02
N LYS A 28 13.97 1.62 7.30
CA LYS A 28 13.25 0.41 7.70
C LYS A 28 11.75 0.57 7.45
N ALA A 29 11.18 1.71 7.83
CA ALA A 29 9.78 2.02 7.55
C ALA A 29 9.51 2.16 6.04
N PHE A 30 10.46 2.72 5.28
CA PHE A 30 10.36 2.87 3.83
C PHE A 30 10.28 1.51 3.13
N GLU A 31 11.21 0.61 3.44
CA GLU A 31 11.24 -0.73 2.84
C GLU A 31 10.02 -1.56 3.22
N PHE A 32 9.56 -1.43 4.46
CA PHE A 32 8.35 -2.12 4.93
C PHE A 32 7.12 -1.62 4.17
N ALA A 33 6.87 -0.31 4.18
CA ALA A 33 5.72 0.30 3.50
C ALA A 33 5.76 0.11 1.97
N GLY A 34 6.94 -0.10 1.37
CA GLY A 34 7.09 -0.41 -0.05
C GLY A 34 6.64 -1.82 -0.45
N ARG A 35 6.66 -2.79 0.48
CA ARG A 35 6.29 -4.19 0.20
C ARG A 35 4.78 -4.43 0.34
N GLU A 36 4.15 -3.79 1.32
CA GLU A 36 2.74 -3.97 1.65
C GLU A 36 1.75 -3.76 0.47
N PRO A 37 1.93 -2.79 -0.46
CA PRO A 37 1.03 -2.63 -1.59
C PRO A 37 0.94 -3.83 -2.53
N ALA A 38 1.92 -4.74 -2.53
CA ALA A 38 1.95 -5.89 -3.44
C ALA A 38 0.75 -6.82 -3.23
N ASP A 39 0.42 -7.14 -1.98
CA ASP A 39 -0.66 -8.07 -1.65
C ASP A 39 -2.02 -7.46 -2.00
N TYR A 40 -2.22 -6.18 -1.69
CA TYR A 40 -3.46 -5.48 -2.03
C TYR A 40 -3.64 -5.33 -3.54
N ARG A 41 -2.57 -5.14 -4.32
CA ARG A 41 -2.63 -5.14 -5.79
C ARG A 41 -3.05 -6.50 -6.34
N GLU A 42 -2.56 -7.58 -5.74
CA GLU A 42 -2.95 -8.93 -6.14
C GLU A 42 -4.41 -9.22 -5.79
N MET A 43 -4.86 -8.82 -4.60
CA MET A 43 -6.27 -8.88 -4.22
C MET A 43 -7.16 -8.06 -5.17
N LEU A 44 -6.70 -6.88 -5.58
CA LEU A 44 -7.45 -6.00 -6.50
C LEU A 44 -7.72 -6.67 -7.85
N LYS A 45 -6.77 -7.43 -8.39
CA LYS A 45 -6.97 -8.19 -9.64
C LYS A 45 -8.09 -9.23 -9.52
N ARG A 46 -8.28 -9.80 -8.32
CA ARG A 46 -9.33 -10.81 -8.06
C ARG A 46 -10.71 -10.20 -7.88
N TYR A 47 -10.77 -8.96 -7.38
CA TYR A 47 -12.04 -8.25 -7.14
C TYR A 47 -12.46 -7.32 -8.27
N ALA A 48 -11.56 -6.99 -9.20
CA ALA A 48 -11.85 -6.19 -10.39
C ALA A 48 -12.29 -7.04 -11.61
N ALA A 49 -12.54 -8.34 -11.41
CA ALA A 49 -12.97 -9.30 -12.43
C ALA A 49 -14.49 -9.47 -12.47
#